data_AF-A0A143P8V7-F1
#
_entry.id   AF-A0A143P8V7-F1
#
_cell.length_a   1.000
_cell.length_b   1.000
_cell.length_c   1.000
_cell.angle_alpha   90.00
_cell.angle_beta   90.00
_cell.angle_gamma   90.00
#
_symmetry.space_group_name_H-M   'P 1'
#
loop_
_entity.id
_entity.type
_entity.pdbx_description
1 polymer ?
#
loop_
_entity_poly.entity_id
_entity_poly.type
_entity_poly.pdbx_seq_one_letter_code
_entity_poly.pdbx_strand_id
1 'polypeptide(L)'
;MNAYEAYMKELAQGMRSELTQNDFESLESAESVNDYMKNVGEDETTFVVINSTCGCAAGLARPAAVAVAEQNDKKPDHKVTVFAGQDKEATQAMREFIQQVPSSPSYALFKGTELKHFMPREYIEGRDIQDICMDIKDMFDENC
;
A
#
# COMPACT_ATOMS: atom_id res chain seq x y z
N MET A 1 23.34 -15.40 -6.35
CA MET A 1 21.91 -15.42 -6.68
C MET A 1 21.66 -16.62 -7.58
N ASN A 2 20.87 -17.58 -7.14
CA ASN A 2 20.54 -18.76 -7.95
C ASN A 2 19.42 -18.42 -8.97
N ALA A 3 19.18 -19.29 -9.94
CA ALA A 3 18.19 -19.05 -11.00
C ALA A 3 16.76 -18.86 -10.47
N TYR A 4 16.41 -19.51 -9.36
CA TYR A 4 15.12 -19.36 -8.71
C TYR A 4 14.95 -17.97 -8.07
N GLU A 5 15.98 -17.48 -7.38
CA GLU A 5 15.99 -16.14 -6.79
C GLU A 5 15.88 -15.05 -7.87
N ALA A 6 16.58 -15.21 -9.00
CA ALA A 6 16.49 -14.27 -10.12
C ALA A 6 15.08 -14.26 -10.72
N TYR A 7 14.47 -15.43 -10.95
CA TYR A 7 13.09 -15.54 -11.45
C TYR A 7 12.06 -14.92 -10.50
N MET A 8 12.16 -15.21 -9.20
CA MET A 8 11.27 -14.62 -8.20
C MET A 8 11.42 -13.10 -8.13
N LYS A 9 12.64 -12.58 -8.32
CA LYS A 9 12.90 -11.14 -8.37
C LYS A 9 12.24 -10.48 -9.59
N GLU A 10 12.30 -11.10 -10.77
CA GLU A 10 11.62 -10.59 -11.97
C GLU A 10 10.09 -10.57 -11.80
N LEU A 11 9.51 -11.62 -11.22
CA LEU A 11 8.07 -11.65 -10.93
C LEU A 11 7.66 -10.57 -9.94
N ALA A 12 8.42 -10.39 -8.86
CA ALA A 12 8.18 -9.35 -7.87
C ALA A 12 8.31 -7.95 -8.50
N GLN A 13 9.24 -7.76 -9.42
CA GLN A 13 9.41 -6.49 -10.13
C GLN A 13 8.15 -6.10 -10.91
N GLY A 14 7.54 -7.04 -11.63
CA GLY A 14 6.28 -6.78 -12.35
C GLY A 14 5.15 -6.35 -11.40
N MET A 15 4.98 -7.06 -10.29
CA MET A 15 3.97 -6.75 -9.27
C MET A 15 4.22 -5.41 -8.55
N ARG A 16 5.48 -5.00 -8.43
CA ARG A 16 5.87 -3.68 -7.90
C ARG A 16 5.56 -2.59 -8.91
N SER A 17 5.88 -2.83 -10.18
CA SER A 17 5.66 -1.88 -11.28
C SER A 17 4.20 -1.51 -11.49
N GLU A 18 3.25 -2.39 -11.20
CA GLU A 18 1.82 -2.05 -11.23
C GLU A 18 1.46 -0.86 -10.32
N LEU A 19 2.18 -0.66 -9.21
CA LEU A 19 2.00 0.50 -8.33
C LEU A 19 2.96 1.63 -8.69
N THR A 20 4.24 1.35 -8.92
CA THR A 20 5.23 2.41 -9.15
C THR A 20 5.07 3.14 -10.48
N GLN A 21 4.45 2.52 -11.49
CA GLN A 21 4.05 3.19 -12.73
C GLN A 21 2.86 4.15 -12.54
N ASN A 22 2.19 4.08 -11.39
CA ASN A 22 1.05 4.92 -11.01
C ASN A 22 1.40 5.83 -9.82
N ASP A 23 2.66 6.27 -9.78
CA ASP A 23 3.25 7.20 -8.80
C ASP A 23 3.16 6.76 -7.33
N PHE A 24 3.11 5.46 -7.05
CA PHE A 24 3.37 4.97 -5.70
C PHE A 24 4.89 4.88 -5.48
N GLU A 25 5.40 5.60 -4.49
CA GLU A 25 6.79 5.45 -4.05
C GLU A 25 6.99 4.11 -3.35
N SER A 26 8.02 3.37 -3.77
CA SER A 26 8.35 2.05 -3.22
C SER A 26 9.35 2.19 -2.07
N LEU A 27 8.88 1.90 -0.85
CA LEU A 27 9.72 1.90 0.35
C LEU A 27 10.24 0.49 0.61
N GLU A 28 11.53 0.26 0.34
CA GLU A 28 12.12 -1.08 0.24
C GLU A 28 13.02 -1.45 1.43
N SER A 29 13.30 -0.50 2.33
CA SER A 29 14.06 -0.73 3.57
C SER A 29 13.36 -0.16 4.80
N ALA A 30 13.67 -0.69 5.99
CA ALA A 30 13.18 -0.11 7.25
C ALA A 30 13.61 1.36 7.40
N GLU A 31 14.83 1.70 6.97
CA GLU A 31 15.33 3.08 6.93
C GLU A 31 14.45 3.97 6.05
N SER A 32 14.13 3.54 4.82
CA SER A 32 13.26 4.32 3.92
C SER A 32 11.88 4.58 4.51
N VAL A 33 11.31 3.61 5.24
CA VAL A 33 10.03 3.77 5.92
C VAL A 33 10.13 4.75 7.11
N ASN A 34 11.15 4.59 7.94
CA ASN A 34 11.35 5.46 9.11
C ASN A 34 11.64 6.90 8.69
N ASP A 35 12.47 7.09 7.67
CA ASP A 35 12.78 8.41 7.13
C ASP A 35 11.55 9.03 6.48
N TYR A 36 10.76 8.26 5.72
CA TYR A 36 9.49 8.74 5.18
C TYR A 36 8.55 9.22 6.30
N MET A 37 8.27 8.37 7.28
CA MET A 37 7.35 8.68 8.39
C MET A 37 7.84 9.82 9.28
N LYS A 38 9.15 10.07 9.33
CA LYS A 38 9.73 11.19 10.10
C LYS A 38 9.61 12.53 9.37
N ASN A 39 9.61 12.52 8.03
CA ASN A 39 9.68 13.72 7.21
C ASN A 39 8.33 14.15 6.61
N VAL A 40 7.32 13.28 6.62
CA VAL A 40 5.96 13.63 6.18
C VAL A 40 5.41 14.78 7.03
N GLY A 41 4.75 15.76 6.39
CA GLY A 41 4.16 16.89 7.09
C GLY A 41 2.98 16.46 7.98
N GLU A 42 2.80 17.10 9.14
CA GLU A 42 1.74 16.75 10.10
C GLU A 42 0.32 16.85 9.51
N ASP A 43 0.14 17.74 8.52
CA ASP A 43 -1.14 17.94 7.82
C ASP A 43 -1.27 17.18 6.50
N GLU A 44 -0.20 16.53 6.02
CA GLU A 44 -0.19 15.78 4.77
C GLU A 44 -0.77 14.38 4.96
N THR A 45 -1.43 13.87 3.92
CA THR A 45 -2.07 12.56 3.93
C THR A 45 -1.29 11.54 3.10
N THR A 46 -1.12 10.34 3.64
CA THR A 46 -0.39 9.26 2.99
C THR A 46 -1.25 8.03 2.82
N PHE A 47 -1.48 7.63 1.58
CA PHE A 47 -2.07 6.34 1.26
C PHE A 47 -0.98 5.28 1.07
N VAL A 48 -1.00 4.27 1.94
CA VAL A 48 -0.05 3.17 1.96
C VAL A 48 -0.72 1.91 1.44
N VAL A 49 -0.14 1.31 0.40
CA VAL A 49 -0.51 -0.03 -0.05
C VAL A 49 0.50 -1.04 0.50
N ILE A 50 0.03 -1.99 1.31
CA ILE A 50 0.83 -3.13 1.75
C ILE A 50 0.68 -4.20 0.68
N ASN A 51 1.55 -4.17 -0.34
CA ASN A 51 1.49 -5.06 -1.50
C ASN A 51 1.82 -6.51 -1.13
N SER A 52 1.45 -7.47 -1.98
CA SER A 52 1.67 -8.90 -1.78
C SER A 52 1.75 -9.64 -3.12
N THR A 53 2.30 -10.86 -3.09
CA THR A 53 2.29 -11.77 -4.24
C THR A 53 1.00 -12.60 -4.35
N CYS A 54 0.03 -12.46 -3.43
CA CYS A 54 -1.23 -13.22 -3.52
C CYS A 54 -2.06 -12.82 -4.74
N GLY A 55 -2.88 -13.75 -5.24
CA GLY A 55 -3.84 -13.46 -6.33
C GLY A 55 -4.82 -12.33 -6.01
N CYS A 56 -5.22 -12.20 -4.73
CA CYS A 56 -6.01 -11.07 -4.24
C CYS A 56 -5.36 -9.70 -4.48
N ALA A 57 -4.02 -9.61 -4.40
CA ALA A 57 -3.32 -8.36 -4.62
C ALA A 57 -3.33 -7.97 -6.11
N ALA A 58 -3.12 -8.97 -6.98
CA ALA A 58 -3.11 -8.78 -8.43
C ALA A 58 -4.49 -8.47 -9.02
N GLY A 59 -5.51 -9.22 -8.60
CA GLY A 59 -6.85 -9.10 -9.18
C GLY A 59 -7.71 -8.00 -8.56
N LEU A 60 -7.42 -7.59 -7.33
CA LEU A 60 -8.28 -6.67 -6.56
C LEU A 60 -7.48 -5.49 -6.02
N ALA A 61 -6.45 -5.77 -5.21
CA ALA A 61 -5.91 -4.72 -4.36
C ALA A 61 -5.13 -3.62 -5.14
N ARG A 62 -4.22 -4.00 -6.03
CA ARG A 62 -3.47 -3.01 -6.82
C ARG A 62 -4.36 -2.29 -7.82
N PRO A 63 -5.24 -2.97 -8.60
CA PRO A 63 -6.14 -2.29 -9.51
C PRO A 63 -7.07 -1.28 -8.81
N ALA A 64 -7.65 -1.64 -7.66
CA ALA A 64 -8.54 -0.73 -6.91
C ALA A 64 -7.77 0.50 -6.38
N ALA A 65 -6.60 0.27 -5.78
CA ALA A 65 -5.75 1.35 -5.28
C ALA A 65 -5.35 2.35 -6.37
N VAL A 66 -4.92 1.85 -7.53
CA VAL A 66 -4.55 2.68 -8.68
C VAL A 66 -5.75 3.46 -9.21
N ALA A 67 -6.87 2.77 -9.44
CA ALA A 67 -8.06 3.40 -10.02
C ALA A 67 -8.56 4.56 -9.15
N VAL A 68 -8.70 4.36 -7.84
CA VAL A 68 -9.22 5.39 -6.93
C VAL A 68 -8.21 6.52 -6.73
N ALA A 69 -6.93 6.20 -6.57
CA ALA A 69 -5.88 7.22 -6.44
C ALA A 69 -5.77 8.13 -7.68
N GLU A 70 -6.10 7.61 -8.87
CA GLU A 70 -6.11 8.39 -10.11
C GLU A 70 -7.43 9.16 -10.31
N GLN A 71 -8.57 8.57 -9.97
CA GLN A 71 -9.87 9.07 -10.41
C GLN A 71 -10.66 9.82 -9.33
N ASN A 72 -10.36 9.66 -8.04
CA ASN A 72 -11.13 10.32 -6.99
C ASN A 72 -10.86 11.83 -6.95
N ASP A 73 -11.88 12.64 -6.62
CA ASP A 73 -11.72 14.10 -6.54
C ASP A 73 -10.79 14.52 -5.39
N LYS A 74 -10.97 13.88 -4.22
CA LYS A 74 -10.08 14.02 -3.06
C LYS A 74 -9.02 12.92 -3.09
N LYS A 75 -7.76 13.32 -2.93
CA LYS A 75 -6.63 12.40 -3.07
C LYS A 75 -5.65 12.61 -1.93
N PRO A 76 -4.92 11.55 -1.53
CA PRO A 76 -3.82 11.69 -0.60
C PRO A 76 -2.70 12.54 -1.23
N ASP A 77 -2.01 13.30 -0.40
CA ASP A 77 -0.82 14.06 -0.83
C ASP A 77 0.30 13.13 -1.31
N HIS A 78 0.42 11.97 -0.64
CA HIS A 78 1.44 10.97 -0.91
C HIS A 78 0.85 9.59 -1.14
N LYS A 79 1.47 8.84 -2.03
CA LYS A 79 1.16 7.43 -2.33
C LYS A 79 2.42 6.61 -2.16
N VAL A 80 2.40 5.64 -1.25
CA VAL A 80 3.56 4.80 -0.99
C VAL A 80 3.17 3.33 -0.93
N THR A 81 4.14 2.45 -1.13
CA THR A 81 3.95 1.00 -1.04
C THR A 81 5.12 0.32 -0.34
N VAL A 82 4.80 -0.69 0.47
CA VAL A 82 5.76 -1.69 0.98
C VAL A 82 5.37 -3.07 0.45
N PHE A 83 6.33 -3.97 0.21
CA PHE A 83 6.04 -5.26 -0.41
C PHE A 83 6.15 -6.42 0.61
N ALA A 84 5.01 -6.88 1.13
CA ALA A 84 4.97 -7.97 2.09
C ALA A 84 5.55 -9.27 1.52
N GLY A 85 6.54 -9.82 2.23
CA GLY A 85 7.24 -11.06 1.85
C GLY A 85 8.49 -10.84 0.99
N GLN A 86 8.57 -9.74 0.23
CA GLN A 86 9.75 -9.35 -0.54
C GLN A 86 10.63 -8.39 0.29
N ASP A 87 10.06 -7.26 0.72
CA ASP A 87 10.73 -6.23 1.52
C ASP A 87 10.31 -6.38 2.98
N LYS A 88 10.76 -7.47 3.62
CA LYS A 88 10.27 -7.88 4.95
C LYS A 88 10.51 -6.81 6.02
N GLU A 89 11.70 -6.22 6.03
CA GLU A 89 12.09 -5.18 7.00
C GLU A 89 11.28 -3.90 6.80
N ALA A 90 11.10 -3.45 5.56
CA ALA A 90 10.26 -2.29 5.25
C ALA A 90 8.80 -2.52 5.66
N THR A 91 8.26 -3.69 5.32
CA THR A 91 6.88 -4.07 5.69
C THR A 91 6.70 -4.14 7.20
N GLN A 92 7.69 -4.66 7.92
CA GLN A 92 7.66 -4.71 9.38
C GLN A 92 7.71 -3.31 9.98
N ALA A 93 8.63 -2.46 9.54
CA ALA A 93 8.71 -1.07 10.00
C ALA A 93 7.39 -0.32 9.79
N MET A 94 6.79 -0.45 8.60
CA MET A 94 5.49 0.18 8.32
C MET A 94 4.37 -0.34 9.24
N ARG A 95 4.38 -1.63 9.58
CA ARG A 95 3.42 -2.23 10.51
C ARG A 95 3.58 -1.72 11.95
N GLU A 96 4.77 -1.31 12.36
CA GLU A 96 5.00 -0.71 13.68
C GLU A 96 4.34 0.67 13.81
N PHE A 97 4.17 1.40 12.70
CA PHE A 97 3.36 2.62 12.65
C PHE A 97 1.85 2.33 12.55
N ILE A 98 1.46 1.29 11.80
CA ILE A 98 0.04 0.92 11.64
C ILE A 98 -0.55 0.36 12.95
N GLN A 99 0.18 -0.47 13.70
CA GLN A 99 -0.25 -1.05 14.99
C GLN A 99 -1.59 -1.83 14.95
N GLN A 100 -2.00 -2.30 13.77
CA GLN A 100 -3.17 -3.17 13.58
C GLN A 100 -2.74 -4.62 13.34
N VAL A 101 -3.70 -5.54 13.40
CA VAL A 101 -3.45 -6.96 13.10
C VAL A 101 -2.85 -7.09 11.69
N PRO A 102 -1.61 -7.61 11.55
CA PRO A 102 -0.93 -7.65 10.26
C PRO A 102 -1.66 -8.54 9.25
N SER A 103 -1.91 -7.99 8.05
CA SER A 103 -2.39 -8.75 6.90
C SER A 103 -1.73 -8.26 5.61
N SER A 104 -1.95 -8.97 4.49
CA SER A 104 -1.51 -8.53 3.17
C SER A 104 -2.30 -9.26 2.06
N PRO A 105 -2.80 -8.57 1.02
CA PRO A 105 -2.74 -7.11 0.85
C PRO A 105 -3.61 -6.40 1.87
N SER A 106 -3.27 -5.15 2.17
CA SER A 106 -4.04 -4.25 3.03
C SER A 106 -3.73 -2.81 2.68
N TYR A 107 -4.57 -1.89 3.14
CA TYR A 107 -4.35 -0.46 2.97
C TYR A 107 -4.29 0.27 4.31
N ALA A 108 -3.54 1.36 4.35
CA ALA A 108 -3.58 2.33 5.44
C ALA A 108 -3.66 3.74 4.87
N LEU A 109 -4.40 4.62 5.55
CA LEU A 109 -4.36 6.05 5.32
C LEU A 109 -3.88 6.74 6.59
N PHE A 110 -2.85 7.56 6.45
CA PHE A 110 -2.29 8.38 7.52
C PHE A 110 -2.59 9.86 7.26
N LYS A 111 -2.65 10.64 8.33
CA LYS A 111 -2.44 12.09 8.30
C LYS A 111 -1.25 12.41 9.22
N GLY A 112 -0.17 12.93 8.64
CA GLY A 112 1.14 12.90 9.28
C GLY A 112 1.53 11.47 9.64
N THR A 113 1.74 11.22 10.93
CA THR A 113 2.04 9.87 11.46
C THR A 113 0.84 9.20 12.13
N GLU A 114 -0.31 9.86 12.18
CA GLU A 114 -1.53 9.32 12.79
C GLU A 114 -2.29 8.45 11.79
N LEU A 115 -2.51 7.18 12.14
CA LEU A 115 -3.33 6.27 11.35
C LEU A 115 -4.80 6.71 11.41
N LYS A 116 -5.37 7.11 10.27
CA LYS A 116 -6.77 7.50 10.14
C LYS A 116 -7.68 6.35 9.74
N HIS A 117 -7.19 5.49 8.86
CA HIS A 117 -7.97 4.36 8.38
C HIS A 117 -7.06 3.17 8.08
N PHE A 118 -7.57 1.96 8.32
CA PHE A 118 -6.89 0.71 7.98
C PHE A 118 -7.88 -0.29 7.43
N MET A 119 -7.58 -0.83 6.25
CA MET A 119 -8.38 -1.86 5.59
C MET A 119 -7.59 -3.16 5.52
N PRO A 120 -7.88 -4.16 6.39
CA PRO A 120 -7.19 -5.44 6.37
C PRO A 120 -7.63 -6.31 5.19
N ARG A 121 -6.85 -7.37 4.92
CA ARG A 121 -7.09 -8.33 3.83
C ARG A 121 -8.52 -8.87 3.77
N GLU A 122 -9.17 -9.09 4.91
CA GLU A 122 -10.54 -9.63 4.98
C GLU A 122 -11.59 -8.70 4.35
N TYR A 123 -11.28 -7.41 4.19
CA TYR A 123 -12.11 -6.42 3.47
C TYR A 123 -11.72 -6.30 1.99
N ILE A 124 -10.82 -7.14 1.49
CA ILE A 124 -10.34 -7.15 0.10
C ILE A 124 -10.60 -8.53 -0.51
N GLU A 125 -10.21 -9.60 0.19
CA GLU A 125 -10.28 -10.96 -0.33
C GLU A 125 -11.72 -11.44 -0.57
N GLY A 126 -12.00 -11.89 -1.79
CA GLY A 126 -13.31 -12.45 -2.16
C GLY A 126 -14.41 -11.42 -2.36
N ARG A 127 -14.11 -10.12 -2.32
CA ARG A 127 -15.06 -9.03 -2.56
C ARG A 127 -15.07 -8.57 -4.01
N ASP A 128 -16.14 -7.86 -4.37
CA ASP A 128 -16.22 -7.16 -5.64
C ASP A 128 -15.25 -5.96 -5.64
N ILE A 129 -14.56 -5.76 -6.76
CA ILE A 129 -13.59 -4.68 -6.89
C ILE A 129 -14.25 -3.29 -6.78
N GLN A 130 -15.51 -3.13 -7.21
CA GLN A 130 -16.23 -1.87 -7.09
C GLN A 130 -16.48 -1.50 -5.63
N ASP A 131 -16.82 -2.49 -4.79
CA ASP A 131 -16.99 -2.26 -3.35
C ASP A 131 -15.67 -1.82 -2.70
N ILE A 132 -14.55 -2.45 -3.09
CA ILE A 132 -13.22 -2.07 -2.59
C ILE A 132 -12.88 -0.64 -3.03
N CYS A 133 -13.16 -0.28 -4.29
CA CYS A 133 -12.96 1.08 -4.79
C CYS A 133 -13.81 2.10 -4.01
N MET A 134 -15.07 1.79 -3.71
CA MET A 134 -15.94 2.64 -2.90
C MET A 134 -15.37 2.83 -1.49
N ASP A 135 -14.92 1.77 -0.84
CA ASP A 135 -14.35 1.87 0.51
C ASP A 135 -13.06 2.73 0.53
N ILE A 136 -12.20 2.63 -0.50
CA ILE A 136 -11.00 3.49 -0.64
C ILE A 136 -11.43 4.95 -0.91
N LYS A 137 -12.46 5.15 -1.74
CA LYS A 137 -13.00 6.48 -2.03
C LYS A 137 -13.53 7.15 -0.78
N ASP A 138 -14.35 6.46 0.01
CA ASP A 138 -14.92 6.99 1.25
C ASP A 138 -13.80 7.35 2.24
N MET A 139 -12.79 6.48 2.35
CA MET A 139 -11.59 6.73 3.14
C MET A 139 -10.87 8.03 2.73
N PHE A 140 -10.71 8.29 1.42
CA PHE A 140 -10.14 9.56 0.92
C PHE A 140 -11.07 10.74 1.15
N ASP A 141 -12.37 10.59 0.88
CA ASP A 141 -13.34 11.69 0.97
C ASP A 141 -13.47 12.24 2.41
N GLU A 142 -13.32 11.36 3.41
CA GLU A 142 -13.38 11.70 4.82
C GLU A 142 -12.10 12.34 5.38
N ASN A 143 -10.92 11.98 4.84
CA ASN A 143 -9.64 12.26 5.51
C ASN A 143 -8.67 13.12 4.68
N CYS A 144 -8.90 13.26 3.37
CA CYS A 144 -8.14 14.11 2.46
C CYS A 144 -8.89 15.43 2.16
#